data_AF-A0A2D6ME91-F1
#
_entry.id   AF-A0A2D6ME91-F1
#
_cell.length_a   1.000
_cell.length_b   1.000
_cell.length_c   1.000
_cell.angle_alpha   90.00
_cell.angle_beta   90.00
_cell.angle_gamma   90.00
#
_symmetry.space_group_name_H-M   'P 1'
#
loop_
_entity.id
_entity.type
_entity.pdbx_description
1 polymer ?
#
loop_
_entity_poly.entity_id
_entity_poly.type
_entity_poly.pdbx_seq_one_letter_code
_entity_poly.pdbx_strand_id
1 'polypeptide(L)'
;MTLTSRELTLLENTDVAGYIAAKNAARNAQAVAEGWSFWTTMPEDADFVARFQNVYELEHMYACGTYSDVYKETYYGRPSHPYGEMTLEELEAAIEEMCESSSEEELEDDYVVDRAEGSVTLGELCPELKSISL
;
A
#
# COMPACT_ATOMS: atom_id res chain seq x y z
N MET A 1 -7.84 22.49 11.07
CA MET A 1 -7.07 21.25 11.24
C MET A 1 -6.64 21.14 12.69
N THR A 2 -6.98 20.05 13.36
CA THR A 2 -6.70 19.84 14.78
C THR A 2 -5.95 18.52 14.90
N LEU A 3 -4.73 18.55 15.42
CA LEU A 3 -3.93 17.34 15.61
C LEU A 3 -4.47 16.51 16.77
N THR A 4 -4.39 15.20 16.64
CA THR A 4 -4.69 14.25 17.72
C THR A 4 -3.64 14.31 18.83
N SER A 5 -3.96 13.74 20.00
CA SER A 5 -2.97 13.57 21.08
C SER A 5 -1.75 12.76 20.64
N ARG A 6 -1.93 11.78 19.75
CA ARG A 6 -0.83 11.00 19.16
C ARG A 6 0.09 11.91 18.34
N GLU A 7 -0.50 12.67 17.41
CA GLU A 7 0.26 13.56 16.54
C GLU A 7 0.96 14.68 17.30
N LEU A 8 0.31 15.24 18.34
CA LEU A 8 0.93 16.20 19.24
C LEU A 8 2.16 15.60 19.97
N THR A 9 2.07 14.34 20.40
CA THR A 9 3.23 13.65 21.01
C THR A 9 4.38 13.48 20.03
N LEU A 10 4.08 13.16 18.76
CA LEU A 10 5.10 13.06 17.71
C LEU A 10 5.71 14.42 17.37
N LEU A 11 4.90 15.48 17.42
CA LEU A 11 5.34 16.86 17.18
C LEU A 11 6.28 17.36 18.27
N GLU A 12 6.01 16.98 19.53
CA GLU A 12 6.88 17.29 20.68
C GLU A 12 8.17 16.46 20.71
N ASN A 13 8.19 15.31 20.03
CA ASN A 13 9.38 14.45 19.98
C ASN A 13 10.39 14.95 18.94
N THR A 14 11.45 15.60 19.41
CA THR A 14 12.55 16.11 18.59
C THR A 14 13.70 15.11 18.39
N ASP A 15 13.66 13.95 19.04
CA ASP A 15 14.68 12.89 18.87
C ASP A 15 14.39 12.02 17.64
N VAL A 16 14.52 12.63 16.46
CA VAL A 16 14.30 11.97 15.17
C VAL A 16 15.28 10.82 14.96
N ALA A 17 16.56 11.00 15.34
CA ALA A 17 17.59 9.98 15.20
C ALA A 17 17.28 8.74 16.07
N GLY A 18 16.96 8.94 17.35
CA GLY A 18 16.61 7.86 18.27
C GLY A 18 15.34 7.14 17.82
N TYR A 19 14.36 7.88 17.31
CA TYR A 19 13.15 7.31 16.74
C TYR A 19 13.42 6.40 15.54
N ILE A 20 14.23 6.87 14.57
CA ILE A 20 14.62 6.06 13.39
C ILE A 20 15.34 4.79 13.84
N ALA A 21 16.32 4.91 14.73
CA ALA A 21 17.08 3.77 15.23
C ALA A 21 16.17 2.73 15.91
N ALA A 22 15.19 3.18 16.71
CA ALA A 22 14.23 2.30 17.36
C ALA A 22 13.33 1.56 16.35
N LYS A 23 12.80 2.26 15.33
CA LYS A 23 12.00 1.63 14.28
C LYS A 23 12.82 0.65 13.44
N ASN A 24 14.05 1.00 13.08
CA ASN A 24 14.95 0.12 12.34
C ASN A 24 15.30 -1.13 13.15
N ALA A 25 15.58 -1.01 14.44
CA ALA A 25 15.81 -2.15 15.32
C ALA A 25 14.60 -3.09 15.39
N ALA A 26 13.39 -2.54 15.52
CA ALA A 26 12.15 -3.32 15.49
C ALA A 26 11.96 -4.05 14.14
N ARG A 27 12.20 -3.35 13.02
CA ARG A 27 12.09 -3.94 11.68
C ARG A 27 13.12 -5.05 11.45
N ASN A 28 14.35 -4.86 11.90
CA ASN A 28 15.39 -5.87 11.86
C ASN A 28 15.00 -7.11 12.69
N ALA A 29 14.48 -6.91 13.90
CA ALA A 29 14.03 -8.01 14.74
C ALA A 29 12.89 -8.80 14.07
N GLN A 30 11.93 -8.11 13.45
CA GLN A 30 10.86 -8.73 12.68
C GLN A 30 11.42 -9.54 11.50
N ALA A 31 12.28 -8.93 10.68
CA ALA A 31 12.85 -9.57 9.50
C ALA A 31 13.62 -10.85 9.85
N VAL A 32 14.38 -10.83 10.95
CA VAL A 32 15.09 -12.01 11.46
C VAL A 32 14.10 -13.07 11.96
N ALA A 33 13.06 -12.69 12.68
CA ALA A 33 12.06 -13.61 13.20
C ALA A 33 11.26 -14.30 12.08
N GLU A 34 10.98 -13.58 11.00
CA GLU A 34 10.23 -14.08 9.84
C GLU A 34 11.12 -14.71 8.75
N GLY A 35 12.45 -14.69 8.94
CA GLY A 35 13.41 -15.32 8.01
C GLY A 35 13.54 -14.61 6.66
N TRP A 36 13.36 -13.29 6.62
CA TRP A 36 13.47 -12.52 5.38
C TRP A 36 14.90 -12.53 4.83
N SER A 37 15.05 -12.70 3.52
CA SER A 37 16.35 -12.67 2.86
C SER A 37 16.84 -11.25 2.55
N PHE A 38 15.92 -10.29 2.50
CA PHE A 38 16.20 -8.89 2.18
C PHE A 38 15.10 -8.00 2.75
N TRP A 39 15.48 -6.83 3.25
CA TRP A 39 14.56 -5.77 3.65
C TRP A 39 15.27 -4.42 3.65
N THR A 40 14.47 -3.36 3.68
CA THR A 40 14.95 -1.98 3.76
C THR A 40 14.62 -1.38 5.13
N THR A 41 15.42 -0.39 5.51
CA THR A 41 15.28 0.39 6.74
C THR A 41 15.28 1.87 6.40
N MET A 42 14.87 2.72 7.34
CA MET A 42 14.99 4.17 7.18
C MET A 42 16.47 4.59 7.18
N PRO A 43 16.85 5.62 6.41
CA PRO A 43 18.21 6.17 6.45
C PRO A 43 18.55 6.74 7.84
N GLU A 44 19.74 6.45 8.33
CA GLU A 44 20.27 6.94 9.62
C GLU A 44 21.34 8.03 9.46
N ASP A 45 21.58 8.51 8.24
CA ASP A 45 22.60 9.54 8.01
C ASP A 45 22.17 10.91 8.56
N ALA A 46 23.15 11.67 9.03
CA ALA A 46 22.90 12.93 9.72
C ALA A 46 22.23 13.99 8.81
N ASP A 47 22.53 13.99 7.52
CA ASP A 47 21.96 14.93 6.57
C ASP A 47 20.47 14.65 6.36
N PHE A 48 20.07 13.37 6.30
CA PHE A 48 18.67 12.96 6.26
C PHE A 48 17.94 13.36 7.54
N VAL A 49 18.47 13.00 8.71
CA VAL A 49 17.86 13.32 10.02
C VAL A 49 17.66 14.82 10.18
N ALA A 50 18.64 15.63 9.79
CA ALA A 50 18.60 17.09 9.93
C ALA A 50 17.51 17.79 9.10
N ARG A 51 16.84 17.08 8.19
CA ARG A 51 15.71 17.62 7.40
C ARG A 51 14.43 17.76 8.21
N PHE A 52 14.33 17.10 9.37
CA PHE A 52 13.10 17.02 10.16
C PHE A 52 13.33 17.64 11.54
N GLN A 53 12.42 18.51 11.96
CA GLN A 53 12.49 19.17 13.27
C GLN A 53 11.97 18.26 14.40
N ASN A 54 11.09 17.33 14.05
CA ASN A 54 10.43 16.41 14.98
C ASN A 54 9.97 15.16 14.23
N VAL A 55 9.54 14.16 15.01
CA VAL A 55 9.08 12.87 14.48
C VAL A 55 7.78 13.02 13.67
N TYR A 56 6.91 13.99 13.99
CA TYR A 56 5.70 14.23 13.21
C TYR A 56 6.03 14.60 11.75
N GLU A 57 6.99 15.51 11.52
CA GLU A 57 7.40 15.88 10.15
C GLU A 57 7.97 14.69 9.37
N LEU A 58 8.73 13.81 10.04
CA LEU A 58 9.26 12.58 9.43
C LEU A 58 8.13 11.64 9.01
N GLU A 59 7.23 11.31 9.94
CA GLU A 59 6.12 10.38 9.68
C GLU A 59 5.15 10.94 8.64
N HIS A 60 4.85 12.24 8.71
CA HIS A 60 4.00 12.93 7.75
C HIS A 60 4.57 12.89 6.32
N MET A 61 5.88 13.10 6.17
CA MET A 61 6.55 12.97 4.87
C MET A 61 6.42 11.55 4.30
N TYR A 62 6.63 10.52 5.14
CA TYR A 62 6.47 9.13 4.71
C TYR A 62 5.01 8.81 4.37
N ALA A 63 4.04 9.25 5.17
CA ALA A 63 2.62 9.05 4.89
C ALA A 63 2.19 9.73 3.59
N CYS A 64 2.68 10.93 3.28
CA CYS A 64 2.45 11.58 1.99
C CYS A 64 2.99 10.75 0.82
N GLY A 65 4.19 10.18 0.98
CA GLY A 65 4.78 9.28 -0.02
C GLY A 65 3.92 8.04 -0.25
N THR A 66 3.56 7.35 0.83
CA THR A 66 2.69 6.17 0.80
C THR A 66 1.34 6.47 0.19
N TYR A 67 0.69 7.57 0.59
CA TYR A 67 -0.58 8.01 0.02
C TYR A 67 -0.49 8.18 -1.50
N SER A 68 0.54 8.90 -1.97
CA SER A 68 0.76 9.12 -3.41
C SER A 68 1.02 7.84 -4.19
N ASP A 69 1.70 6.86 -3.59
CA ASP A 69 1.96 5.56 -4.21
C ASP A 69 0.73 4.66 -4.22
N VAL A 70 0.01 4.54 -3.10
CA VAL A 70 -1.26 3.78 -3.04
C VAL A 70 -2.28 4.38 -3.99
N TYR A 71 -2.46 5.70 -3.99
CA TYR A 71 -3.35 6.38 -4.92
C TYR A 71 -3.03 6.07 -6.39
N LYS A 72 -1.73 5.93 -6.72
CA LYS A 72 -1.30 5.57 -8.08
C LYS A 72 -1.66 4.16 -8.46
N GLU A 73 -1.57 3.22 -7.54
CA GLU A 73 -2.01 1.85 -7.79
C GLU A 73 -3.54 1.78 -7.93
N THR A 74 -4.30 2.46 -7.06
CA THR A 74 -5.76 2.41 -7.06
C THR A 74 -6.40 3.17 -8.23
N TYR A 75 -5.86 4.34 -8.60
CA TYR A 75 -6.50 5.23 -9.59
C TYR A 75 -5.68 5.42 -10.87
N TYR A 76 -4.59 4.67 -11.06
CA TYR A 76 -3.71 4.73 -12.24
C TYR A 76 -3.16 6.13 -12.55
N GLY A 77 -3.01 6.99 -11.52
CA GLY A 77 -2.59 8.38 -11.66
C GLY A 77 -1.99 8.96 -10.37
N ARG A 78 -1.45 10.19 -10.39
CA ARG A 78 -0.96 10.84 -9.15
C ARG A 78 -2.05 11.75 -8.58
N PRO A 79 -2.14 11.90 -7.24
CA PRO A 79 -3.10 12.83 -6.65
C PRO A 79 -2.84 14.25 -7.15
N SER A 80 -3.91 14.95 -7.54
CA SER A 80 -3.84 16.33 -8.06
C SER A 80 -4.24 17.39 -7.02
N HIS A 81 -4.84 16.98 -5.91
CA HIS A 81 -5.21 17.85 -4.80
C HIS A 81 -4.05 18.00 -3.79
N PRO A 82 -4.04 19.06 -2.97
CA PRO A 82 -2.96 19.31 -2.01
C PRO A 82 -3.06 18.40 -0.77
N TYR A 83 -2.82 17.10 -0.91
CA TYR A 83 -2.83 16.13 0.19
C TYR A 83 -1.72 16.36 1.23
N GLY A 84 -0.67 17.11 0.90
CA GLY A 84 0.35 17.51 1.87
C GLY A 84 -0.18 18.44 2.97
N GLU A 85 -1.41 18.96 2.82
CA GLU A 85 -2.10 19.73 3.86
C GLU A 85 -2.91 18.85 4.80
N MET A 86 -3.10 17.55 4.52
CA MET A 86 -3.79 16.60 5.40
C MET A 86 -2.96 16.32 6.66
N THR A 87 -3.60 16.00 7.79
CA THR A 87 -2.88 15.51 8.98
C THR A 87 -2.31 14.12 8.73
N LEU A 88 -1.41 13.67 9.62
CA LEU A 88 -0.90 12.30 9.55
C LEU A 88 -2.05 11.30 9.75
N GLU A 89 -2.97 11.55 10.68
CA GLU A 89 -4.15 10.70 10.89
C GLU A 89 -5.07 10.67 9.65
N GLU A 90 -5.34 11.81 9.03
CA GLU A 90 -6.16 11.88 7.82
C GLU A 90 -5.51 11.12 6.64
N LEU A 91 -4.18 11.23 6.49
CA LEU A 91 -3.44 10.49 5.47
C LEU A 91 -3.50 8.99 5.71
N GLU A 92 -3.27 8.53 6.94
CA GLU A 92 -3.31 7.11 7.30
C GLU A 92 -4.69 6.51 7.08
N ALA A 93 -5.75 7.20 7.51
CA ALA A 93 -7.12 6.75 7.30
C ALA A 93 -7.46 6.63 5.80
N ALA A 94 -7.03 7.61 4.99
CA ALA A 94 -7.27 7.56 3.55
C ALA A 94 -6.44 6.46 2.85
N ILE A 95 -5.22 6.18 3.32
CA ILE A 95 -4.42 5.05 2.85
C ILE A 95 -5.14 3.73 3.15
N GLU A 96 -5.63 3.56 4.37
CA GLU A 96 -6.35 2.35 4.80
C GLU A 96 -7.59 2.12 3.94
N GLU A 97 -8.42 3.16 3.74
CA GLU A 97 -9.61 3.09 2.88
C GLU A 97 -9.29 2.67 1.43
N MET A 98 -8.22 3.22 0.84
CA MET A 98 -7.79 2.83 -0.51
C MET A 98 -7.27 1.38 -0.57
N CYS A 99 -6.59 0.90 0.48
CA CYS A 99 -6.11 -0.47 0.54
C CYS A 99 -7.26 -1.47 0.71
N GLU A 100 -8.26 -1.16 1.54
CA GLU A 100 -9.44 -2.00 1.73
C GLU A 100 -10.27 -2.12 0.45
N SER A 101 -10.58 -0.99 -0.20
CA SER A 101 -11.34 -0.99 -1.46
C SER A 101 -10.63 -1.75 -2.58
N SER A 102 -9.30 -1.68 -2.66
CA SER A 102 -8.53 -2.46 -3.62
C SER A 102 -8.62 -3.97 -3.35
N SER A 103 -8.69 -4.38 -2.08
CA SER A 103 -8.81 -5.80 -1.71
C SER A 103 -10.22 -6.39 -1.93
N GLU A 104 -11.26 -5.57 -1.84
CA GLU A 104 -12.64 -5.98 -2.12
C GLU A 104 -12.88 -6.12 -3.64
N GLU A 105 -12.30 -5.24 -4.45
CA GLU A 105 -12.43 -5.30 -5.92
C GLU A 105 -11.73 -6.54 -6.52
N GLU A 106 -10.56 -6.93 -5.98
CA GLU A 106 -9.88 -8.20 -6.35
C GLU A 106 -10.72 -9.44 -5.98
N LEU A 107 -11.48 -9.40 -4.88
CA LEU A 107 -12.39 -10.49 -4.52
C LEU A 107 -13.59 -10.57 -5.49
N GLU A 108 -14.11 -9.44 -5.97
CA GLU A 108 -15.20 -9.45 -6.96
C GLU A 108 -14.73 -9.98 -8.33
N ASP A 109 -13.52 -9.63 -8.77
CA ASP A 109 -12.96 -10.14 -10.03
C ASP A 109 -12.73 -11.66 -9.99
N ASP A 110 -12.27 -12.23 -8.86
CA ASP A 110 -12.11 -13.68 -8.70
C ASP A 110 -13.48 -14.42 -8.66
N TYR A 111 -14.53 -13.77 -8.16
CA TYR A 111 -15.90 -14.31 -8.19
C TYR A 111 -16.58 -14.26 -9.57
N VAL A 112 -16.12 -13.41 -10.50
CA VAL A 112 -16.65 -13.35 -11.87
C VAL A 112 -16.06 -14.44 -12.77
N VAL A 113 -14.87 -14.96 -12.46
CA VAL A 113 -14.23 -16.03 -13.26
C VAL A 113 -14.92 -17.40 -13.06
N ASP A 114 -15.56 -17.64 -11.91
CA ASP A 114 -16.15 -18.96 -11.60
C ASP A 114 -17.58 -19.18 -12.14
N ARG A 115 -18.12 -18.21 -12.92
CA ARG A 115 -19.48 -18.28 -13.49
C ARG A 115 -19.54 -18.37 -15.03
N ALA A 116 -18.42 -18.71 -15.67
CA ALA A 116 -18.35 -18.94 -17.12
C ALA A 116 -18.19 -20.42 -17.53
N GLU A 117 -18.18 -21.38 -16.60
CA GLU A 117 -18.15 -22.82 -16.92
C GLU A 117 -19.47 -23.51 -16.52
N GLY A 118 -20.56 -23.12 -17.18
CA GLY A 118 -21.91 -23.58 -16.84
C GLY A 118 -22.84 -23.83 -18.03
N SER A 119 -22.51 -24.84 -18.84
CA SER A 119 -23.37 -25.56 -19.81
C SER A 119 -23.93 -24.80 -21.04
N VAL A 120 -23.52 -25.25 -22.22
CA VAL A 120 -24.39 -25.32 -23.41
C VAL A 120 -24.19 -26.68 -24.06
N THR A 121 -25.14 -27.60 -23.83
CA THR A 121 -25.37 -28.73 -24.72
C THR A 121 -26.31 -28.28 -25.82
N LEU A 122 -25.91 -28.39 -27.08
CA LEU A 122 -26.84 -28.54 -28.20
C LEU A 122 -26.12 -29.17 -29.38
N GLY A 123 -26.54 -30.38 -29.71
CA GLY A 123 -26.32 -30.94 -31.02
C GLY A 123 -27.02 -30.11 -32.10
N GLU A 124 -26.65 -30.44 -33.34
CA GLU A 124 -27.17 -29.91 -34.60
C GLU A 124 -26.57 -28.59 -35.08
N LEU A 125 -25.60 -28.74 -36.01
CA LEU A 125 -25.33 -27.98 -37.25
C LEU A 125 -23.82 -28.07 -37.53
N CYS A 126 -23.27 -28.66 -38.58
CA CYS A 126 -23.70 -29.49 -39.69
C CYS A 126 -22.39 -30.15 -40.25
N PRO A 127 -22.49 -31.14 -41.14
CA PRO A 127 -21.44 -32.11 -41.45
C PRO A 127 -20.59 -31.70 -42.65
N GLU A 128 -19.28 -31.98 -42.62
CA GLU A 128 -18.47 -32.42 -43.76
C GLU A 128 -17.02 -32.67 -43.30
N LEU A 129 -16.77 -33.84 -42.71
CA LEU A 129 -15.46 -34.49 -42.80
C LEU A 129 -15.70 -35.92 -43.24
N LYS A 130 -15.91 -36.06 -44.55
CA LYS A 130 -15.81 -37.33 -45.25
C LYS A 130 -14.42 -37.90 -45.02
N SER A 131 -14.39 -39.08 -44.39
CA SER A 131 -13.42 -40.16 -44.60
C SER A 131 -11.98 -39.75 -44.97
N ILE A 132 -11.08 -39.81 -44.00
CA ILE A 132 -9.72 -40.28 -44.27
C ILE A 132 -9.55 -41.58 -43.50
N SER A 133 -9.78 -42.69 -44.20
CA SER A 133 -9.20 -43.97 -43.83
C SER A 133 -7.75 -43.99 -44.35
N LEU A 134 -6.89 -44.56 -43.51
CA LEU A 134 -5.46 -44.86 -43.67
C LEU A 134 -4.96 -45.07 -45.11
#